data_AF-X0V5V5-F1
#
_entry.id   AF-X0V5V5-F1
#
_cell.length_a   1.000
_cell.length_b   1.000
_cell.length_c   1.000
_cell.angle_alpha   90.00
_cell.angle_beta   90.00
_cell.angle_gamma   90.00
#
_symmetry.space_group_name_H-M   'P 1'
#
loop_
_entity.id
_entity.type
_entity.pdbx_description
1 polymer ?
#
loop_
_entity_poly.entity_id
_entity_poly.type
_entity_poly.pdbx_seq_one_letter_code
_entity_poly.pdbx_strand_id
1 'polypeptide(L)' 'SEFSPVFIQNLLMEKEDVDYLPIFTCEGASWGKLNKVFGGELEAIIHEINTAIAA' A
#
# COMPACT_ATOMS: atom_id res chain seq x y z
N SER A 1 -9.29 5.31 -23.49
CA SER A 1 -9.68 4.15 -22.70
C SER A 1 -9.35 4.47 -21.26
N GLU A 2 -10.31 4.99 -20.51
CA GLU A 2 -10.10 5.26 -19.09
C GLU A 2 -10.40 3.98 -18.32
N PHE A 3 -9.48 3.60 -17.45
CA PHE A 3 -9.71 2.49 -16.54
C PHE A 3 -10.91 2.82 -15.66
N SER A 4 -11.77 1.83 -15.41
CA SER A 4 -12.92 1.98 -14.51
C SER A 4 -12.46 2.49 -13.13
N PRO A 5 -13.23 3.36 -12.45
CA PRO A 5 -12.92 3.82 -11.08
C PRO A 5 -12.68 2.65 -10.10
N VAL A 6 -13.34 1.51 -10.33
CA VAL A 6 -13.17 0.28 -9.55
C VAL A 6 -11.77 -0.33 -9.76
N PHE A 7 -11.21 -0.20 -10.96
CA PHE A 7 -9.88 -0.71 -11.27
C PHE A 7 -8.78 0.09 -10.56
N ILE A 8 -8.92 1.42 -10.52
CA ILE A 8 -7.95 2.29 -9.83
C ILE A 8 -7.96 2.00 -8.33
N GLN A 9 -9.13 1.84 -7.71
CA GLN A 9 -9.21 1.51 -6.28
C GLN A 9 -8.54 0.17 -5.92
N ASN A 10 -8.58 -0.82 -6.81
CA ASN A 10 -7.88 -2.10 -6.59
C ASN A 10 -6.35 -2.00 -6.63
N LEU A 11 -5.80 -0.86 -7.05
CA LEU A 11 -4.37 -0.61 -7.14
C LEU A 11 -3.85 0.28 -6.01
N LEU A 12 -4.75 0.95 -5.27
CA LEU A 12 -4.39 1.77 -4.13
C LEU A 12 -4.14 0.89 -2.91
N MET A 13 -3.27 1.38 -2.03
CA MET A 13 -2.94 0.71 -0.78
C MET A 13 -3.10 1.69 0.38
N GLU A 14 -3.77 1.26 1.44
CA GLU A 14 -3.83 1.95 2.71
C GLU A 14 -2.89 1.29 3.72
N LYS A 15 -2.59 1.99 4.81
CA LYS A 15 -1.74 1.46 5.89
C LYS A 15 -2.27 0.14 6.44
N GLU A 16 -3.56 0.08 6.68
CA GLU A 16 -4.26 -1.05 7.27
C GLU A 16 -4.13 -2.31 6.40
N ASP A 17 -4.01 -2.15 5.08
CA ASP A 17 -3.88 -3.27 4.15
C ASP A 17 -2.64 -4.12 4.45
N VAL A 18 -1.58 -3.52 4.99
CA VAL A 18 -0.37 -4.25 5.39
C VAL A 18 -0.63 -5.25 6.51
N ASP A 19 -1.55 -4.92 7.42
CA ASP A 19 -1.86 -5.76 8.57
C ASP A 19 -3.05 -6.71 8.31
N TYR A 20 -3.79 -6.54 7.20
CA TYR A 20 -4.95 -7.37 6.85
C TYR A 20 -4.76 -8.23 5.60
N LEU A 21 -3.98 -7.81 4.62
CA LEU A 21 -3.83 -8.57 3.37
C LEU A 21 -2.89 -9.79 3.57
N PRO A 22 -3.32 -10.99 3.14
CA PRO A 22 -2.51 -12.21 3.25
C PRO A 22 -1.13 -12.11 2.58
N ILE A 23 -0.98 -11.30 1.54
CA ILE A 23 0.30 -11.11 0.83
C ILE A 23 1.41 -10.57 1.74
N PHE A 24 1.04 -9.88 2.82
CA PHE A 24 1.97 -9.37 3.82
C PHE A 24 1.97 -10.28 5.06
N THR A 25 0.79 -10.66 5.54
CA THR A 25 0.67 -11.36 6.83
C THR A 25 1.10 -12.83 6.79
N CYS A 26 0.98 -13.53 5.64
CA CYS A 26 1.43 -14.93 5.51
C CYS A 26 2.93 -15.10 5.74
N GLU A 27 3.74 -14.12 5.35
CA GLU A 27 5.20 -14.09 5.59
C GLU A 27 5.56 -13.45 6.94
N GLY A 28 4.55 -13.19 7.79
CA GLY A 28 4.71 -12.53 9.08
C GLY A 28 5.16 -11.07 8.97
N ALA A 29 4.95 -10.42 7.83
CA ALA A 29 5.12 -8.97 7.74
C ALA A 29 4.02 -8.27 8.54
N SER A 30 4.32 -7.06 8.99
CA SER A 30 3.39 -6.17 9.66
C SER A 30 3.81 -4.73 9.39
N TRP A 31 2.91 -3.78 9.60
CA TRP A 31 3.19 -2.37 9.40
C TRP A 31 4.45 -1.94 10.15
N GLY A 32 4.55 -2.26 11.44
CA GLY A 32 5.70 -1.88 12.26
C GLY A 32 7.03 -2.44 11.74
N LYS A 33 7.05 -3.67 11.20
CA LYS A 33 8.26 -4.28 10.63
C LYS A 33 8.65 -3.58 9.32
N LEU A 34 7.69 -3.39 8.41
CA LEU A 34 7.96 -2.78 7.12
C LEU A 34 8.32 -1.31 7.27
N ASN A 35 7.58 -0.55 8.07
CA ASN A 35 7.89 0.86 8.30
C ASN A 35 9.29 1.05 8.86
N LYS A 36 9.77 0.15 9.72
CA LYS A 36 11.15 0.17 10.20
C LYS A 36 12.17 -0.09 9.09
N VAL A 37 11.90 -1.02 8.16
CA VAL A 37 12.77 -1.29 7.00
C VAL A 37 12.88 -0.05 6.10
N PHE A 38 11.79 0.69 5.93
CA PHE A 38 11.74 1.93 5.15
C PHE A 38 12.08 3.18 5.97
N GLY A 39 12.71 3.04 7.14
CA GLY A 39 13.20 4.19 7.91
C GLY A 39 12.11 5.10 8.52
N GLY A 40 10.87 4.62 8.61
CA GLY A 40 9.73 5.42 9.07
C GLY A 40 8.92 6.08 7.94
N GLU A 41 9.35 5.94 6.69
CA GLU A 41 8.81 6.66 5.53
C GLU A 41 7.79 5.83 4.71
N LEU A 42 7.36 4.65 5.19
CA LEU A 42 6.50 3.76 4.41
C LEU A 42 5.17 4.41 4.03
N GLU A 43 4.58 5.20 4.92
CA GLU A 43 3.31 5.90 4.67
C GLU A 43 3.46 6.96 3.57
N ALA A 44 4.56 7.71 3.57
CA ALA A 44 4.86 8.70 2.53
C ALA A 44 5.05 8.01 1.16
N ILE A 45 5.79 6.90 1.13
CA ILE A 45 6.01 6.12 -0.09
C ILE A 45 4.69 5.58 -0.65
N ILE A 46 3.82 5.03 0.20
CA ILE A 46 2.49 4.55 -0.22
C ILE A 46 1.66 5.70 -0.79
N HIS A 47 1.69 6.88 -0.16
CA HIS A 47 0.98 8.05 -0.64
C HIS A 47 1.47 8.53 -2.01
N GLU A 48 2.79 8.52 -2.25
CA GLU A 48 3.39 8.82 -3.54
C GLU A 48 2.96 7.82 -4.62
N ILE A 49 2.94 6.52 -4.32
CA ILE A 49 2.47 5.47 -5.22
C ILE A 49 0.98 5.66 -5.56
N ASN A 50 0.14 5.87 -4.55
CA ASN A 50 -1.30 6.09 -4.74
C ASN A 50 -1.58 7.33 -5.59
N THR A 51 -0.82 8.41 -5.38
CA THR A 51 -0.94 9.64 -6.16
C THR A 51 -0.55 9.41 -7.62
N ALA A 52 0.52 8.67 -7.87
CA ALA A 52 0.96 8.35 -9.24
C ALA A 52 -0.03 7.45 -10.00
N ILE A 53 -0.77 6.59 -9.29
CA ILE A 53 -1.79 5.70 -9.87
C ILE A 53 -3.09 6.43 -10.18
N ALA A 54 -3.45 7.44 -9.37
CA ALA A 54 -4.68 8.22 -9.51
C ALA A 54 -4.58 9.40 -10.50
N ALA A 55 -3.39 9.70 -11.01
CA ALA A 55 -3.10 10.78 -11.97
C ALA A 55 -3.34 10.37 -13.42
#